data_AF-A0A8T7C6V7-F1
#
_entry.id   AF-A0A8T7C6V7-F1
#
_cell.length_a   1.000
_cell.length_b   1.000
_cell.length_c   1.000
_cell.angle_alpha   90.00
_cell.angle_beta   90.00
_cell.angle_gamma   90.00
#
_symmetry.space_group_name_H-M   'P 1'
#
loop_
_entity.id
_entity.type
_entity.pdbx_description
1 polymer ?
#
loop_
_entity_poly.entity_id
_entity_poly.type
_entity_poly.pdbx_seq_one_letter_code
_entity_poly.pdbx_strand_id
1 'polypeptide(L)'
;MRKLVLSFTVIVLAITGCATNPVTGKRQLKLVSDAQLIAMGTQQYAPTRQMQGGDYEIDPQLTAYVREVGNAVASATTQTTGVNLPYEFVVLNNSIPNAWAMPGGKIAINRGLLTELNSEAELAAVLGHEVIHAAANHSASAMSQQMLLQGALIALQVSQHDNKYGQYVVGGAQIGAQLISTKYGRDKELESDFYGMQSMADAGYDPDAAVELQQTFVRLSEQSGRRDDWLSGLFSTHPPSVQRVATNRQTAATLPDGGTYGRERYQAMTAGIRAAKPAYEAYDKGVKALREGQVQQAEQFARRALELEPRESKFYGLIGDVHLQSRDWQTAIDYYNAALEKNSNFFQTWLTRGMATLELGNWQAAEDDLQQSIRLLPTATAYHRLGMIALNTGRSQEAVKYLEQAASSDSDVGRDAQARLARLQIESEPERFIGGQIGVNNSGYVIIQVVNKAPIAITNVELAIVAYDEAGNVAENRPVGIRETLGPNQAMNINSGIGPVTDAAQLQRIRVVVRRAEAAD
;
A
#
# COMPACT_ATOMS: atom_id res chain seq x y z
N MET A 1 -21.63 20.06 29.04
CA MET A 1 -20.93 18.89 29.62
C MET A 1 -20.26 18.00 28.56
N ARG A 2 -20.96 17.46 27.55
CA ARG A 2 -20.32 16.65 26.47
C ARG A 2 -19.12 17.30 25.75
N LYS A 3 -19.17 18.60 25.43
CA LYS A 3 -18.05 19.34 24.81
C LYS A 3 -16.83 19.48 25.74
N LEU A 4 -17.05 19.68 27.04
CA LEU A 4 -15.99 19.76 28.06
C LEU A 4 -15.34 18.39 28.32
N VAL A 5 -16.11 17.30 28.29
CA VAL A 5 -15.59 15.93 28.42
C VAL A 5 -14.78 15.52 27.19
N LEU A 6 -15.20 15.92 25.97
CA LEU A 6 -14.42 15.69 24.75
C LEU A 6 -13.09 16.46 24.77
N SER A 7 -13.11 17.74 25.16
CA SER A 7 -11.89 18.55 25.28
C SER A 7 -10.95 18.03 26.38
N PHE A 8 -11.48 17.55 27.51
CA PHE A 8 -10.66 16.97 28.58
C PHE A 8 -10.03 15.63 28.16
N THR A 9 -10.76 14.78 27.41
CA THR A 9 -10.24 13.49 26.94
C THR A 9 -9.14 13.66 25.89
N VAL A 10 -9.28 14.63 24.97
CA VAL A 10 -8.24 14.98 23.98
C VAL A 10 -6.98 15.53 24.68
N ILE A 11 -7.14 16.35 25.72
CA ILE A 11 -6.03 16.89 26.51
C ILE A 11 -5.32 15.77 27.31
N VAL A 12 -6.05 14.82 27.89
CA VAL A 12 -5.48 13.68 28.63
C VAL A 12 -4.72 12.71 27.70
N LEU A 13 -5.22 12.46 26.49
CA LEU A 13 -4.49 11.69 25.46
C LEU A 13 -3.23 12.41 24.97
N ALA A 14 -3.27 13.75 24.85
CA ALA A 14 -2.10 14.54 24.47
C ALA A 14 -0.98 14.52 25.53
N ILE A 15 -1.32 14.40 26.82
CA ILE A 15 -0.36 14.37 27.92
C ILE A 15 0.26 12.96 28.12
N THR A 16 -0.45 11.89 27.75
CA THR A 16 0.01 10.49 27.90
C THR A 16 0.66 9.89 26.65
N GLY A 17 0.46 10.49 25.47
CA GLY A 17 1.06 10.04 24.20
C GLY A 17 2.46 10.59 23.88
N CYS A 18 3.10 11.32 24.80
CA CYS A 18 4.46 11.83 24.59
C CYS A 18 5.50 10.80 25.03
N ALA A 19 6.35 10.35 24.11
CA ALA A 19 7.50 9.50 24.40
C ALA A 19 8.81 10.19 24.02
N THR A 20 9.91 9.70 24.59
CA THR A 20 11.26 10.18 24.26
C THR A 20 11.72 9.55 22.94
N ASN A 21 12.19 10.36 22.00
CA ASN A 21 12.94 9.90 20.84
C ASN A 21 14.25 9.26 21.35
N PRO A 22 14.51 7.98 21.05
CA PRO A 22 15.61 7.26 21.66
C PRO A 22 16.99 7.69 21.12
N VAL A 23 17.03 8.38 19.98
CA VAL A 23 18.26 8.94 19.39
C VAL A 23 18.52 10.35 19.92
N THR A 24 17.53 11.24 19.86
CA THR A 24 17.75 12.66 20.26
C THR A 24 17.46 12.99 21.72
N GLY A 25 16.77 12.12 22.46
CA GLY A 25 16.25 12.44 23.79
C GLY A 25 15.10 13.46 23.82
N LYS A 26 14.66 13.97 22.65
CA LYS A 26 13.55 14.94 22.56
C LYS A 26 12.20 14.26 22.77
N ARG A 27 11.22 14.97 23.34
CA ARG A 27 9.85 14.49 23.43
C ARG A 27 9.17 14.55 22.06
N GLN A 28 8.50 13.47 21.67
CA GLN A 28 7.67 13.39 20.47
C GLN A 28 6.38 12.62 20.75
N LEU A 29 5.35 12.89 19.95
CA LEU A 29 4.14 12.09 20.00
C LEU A 29 4.43 10.66 19.50
N LYS A 30 4.08 9.67 20.31
CA LYS A 30 4.21 8.25 20.00
C LYS A 30 3.06 7.49 20.67
N LEU A 31 2.08 7.09 19.87
CA LEU A 31 0.90 6.32 20.29
C LEU A 31 1.08 4.81 20.11
N VAL A 32 2.09 4.39 19.34
CA VAL A 32 2.39 2.99 19.03
C VAL A 32 3.65 2.55 19.78
N SER A 33 3.60 1.39 20.42
CA SER A 33 4.74 0.84 21.18
C SER A 33 5.85 0.31 20.25
N ASP A 34 7.09 0.21 20.76
CA ASP A 34 8.22 -0.34 19.99
C ASP A 34 7.99 -1.79 19.56
N ALA A 35 7.38 -2.61 20.41
CA ALA A 35 7.06 -4.00 20.07
C ALA A 35 6.06 -4.08 18.89
N GLN A 36 5.02 -3.23 18.89
CA GLN A 36 4.07 -3.15 17.78
C GLN A 36 4.74 -2.65 16.50
N LEU A 37 5.65 -1.69 16.60
CA LEU A 37 6.41 -1.17 15.46
C LEU A 37 7.32 -2.25 14.85
N ILE A 38 8.08 -2.99 15.67
CA ILE A 38 8.93 -4.08 15.21
C ILE A 38 8.09 -5.19 14.55
N ALA A 39 6.97 -5.58 15.16
CA ALA A 39 6.06 -6.56 14.60
C ALA A 39 5.49 -6.10 13.25
N MET A 40 5.06 -4.84 13.16
CA MET A 40 4.54 -4.24 11.93
C MET A 40 5.60 -4.21 10.83
N GLY A 41 6.82 -3.74 11.13
CA GLY A 41 7.92 -3.73 10.17
C GLY A 41 8.25 -5.14 9.66
N THR A 42 8.33 -6.11 10.56
CA THR A 42 8.58 -7.53 10.21
C THR A 42 7.48 -8.09 9.30
N GLN A 43 6.21 -7.85 9.64
CA GLN A 43 5.08 -8.33 8.86
C GLN A 43 4.98 -7.65 7.48
N GLN A 44 5.29 -6.36 7.41
CA GLN A 44 5.12 -5.57 6.18
C GLN A 44 6.33 -5.61 5.26
N TYR A 45 7.50 -6.08 5.72
CA TYR A 45 8.72 -6.06 4.93
C TYR A 45 8.59 -6.84 3.62
N ALA A 46 8.24 -8.12 3.68
CA ALA A 46 8.13 -8.94 2.47
C ALA A 46 7.08 -8.41 1.46
N PRO A 47 5.82 -8.10 1.84
CA PRO A 47 4.86 -7.51 0.91
C PRO A 47 5.33 -6.19 0.30
N THR A 48 6.04 -5.36 1.08
CA THR A 48 6.51 -4.04 0.60
C THR A 48 7.65 -4.16 -0.40
N ARG A 49 8.55 -5.13 -0.22
CA ARG A 49 9.56 -5.47 -1.22
C ARG A 49 8.90 -5.87 -2.54
N GLN A 50 7.84 -6.69 -2.48
CA GLN A 50 7.06 -7.11 -3.66
C GLN A 50 6.44 -5.90 -4.38
N MET A 51 5.81 -4.97 -3.65
CA MET A 51 5.23 -3.74 -4.22
C MET A 51 6.28 -2.85 -4.92
N GLN A 52 7.52 -2.87 -4.44
CA GLN A 52 8.62 -2.08 -4.96
C GLN A 52 9.45 -2.82 -6.02
N GLY A 53 8.92 -3.89 -6.61
CA GLY A 53 9.55 -4.62 -7.70
C GLY A 53 10.22 -5.93 -7.28
N GLY A 54 10.08 -6.38 -6.04
CA GLY A 54 10.71 -7.60 -5.55
C GLY A 54 12.22 -7.47 -5.34
N ASP A 55 12.81 -8.53 -4.83
CA ASP A 55 14.24 -8.60 -4.53
C ASP A 55 15.07 -8.68 -5.82
N TYR A 56 16.26 -8.08 -5.81
CA TYR A 56 17.22 -8.20 -6.90
C TYR A 56 18.08 -9.47 -6.73
N GLU A 57 17.62 -10.58 -7.30
CA GLU A 57 18.21 -11.91 -7.08
C GLU A 57 19.32 -12.30 -8.06
N ILE A 58 19.49 -11.57 -9.17
CA ILE A 58 20.47 -11.91 -10.23
C ILE A 58 21.91 -11.79 -9.74
N ASP A 59 22.16 -10.88 -8.81
CA ASP A 59 23.47 -10.64 -8.21
C ASP A 59 23.37 -10.70 -6.67
N PRO A 60 23.46 -11.90 -6.08
CA PRO A 60 23.44 -12.03 -4.63
C PRO A 60 24.67 -11.41 -3.97
N GLN A 61 25.79 -11.22 -4.68
CA GLN A 61 26.99 -10.59 -4.14
C GLN A 61 26.78 -9.10 -3.91
N LEU A 62 26.08 -8.42 -4.82
CA LEU A 62 25.68 -7.02 -4.62
C LEU A 62 24.82 -6.87 -3.36
N THR A 63 23.83 -7.74 -3.17
CA THR A 63 22.96 -7.68 -1.98
C THR A 63 23.75 -7.97 -0.70
N ALA A 64 24.69 -8.93 -0.73
CA ALA A 64 25.58 -9.21 0.40
C ALA A 64 26.47 -8.00 0.74
N TYR A 65 27.00 -7.32 -0.28
CA TYR A 65 27.80 -6.11 -0.11
C TYR A 65 27.01 -4.94 0.49
N VAL A 66 25.80 -4.68 -0.02
CA VAL A 66 24.91 -3.64 0.56
C VAL A 66 24.59 -3.96 2.02
N ARG A 67 24.37 -5.24 2.35
CA ARG A 67 24.14 -5.68 3.72
C ARG A 67 25.38 -5.51 4.60
N GLU A 68 26.57 -5.73 4.07
CA GLU A 68 27.82 -5.50 4.79
C GLU A 68 27.97 -4.02 5.19
N VAL A 69 27.83 -3.11 4.22
CA VAL A 69 27.88 -1.66 4.45
C VAL A 69 26.76 -1.21 5.41
N GLY A 70 25.54 -1.69 5.19
CA GLY A 70 24.38 -1.41 6.05
C GLY A 70 24.58 -1.88 7.49
N ASN A 71 25.12 -3.08 7.70
CA ASN A 71 25.40 -3.61 9.03
C ASN A 71 26.52 -2.85 9.74
N ALA A 72 27.53 -2.37 9.00
CA ALA A 72 28.59 -1.54 9.56
C ALA A 72 28.01 -0.23 10.13
N VAL A 73 27.21 0.50 9.34
CA VAL A 73 26.59 1.75 9.82
C VAL A 73 25.54 1.50 10.91
N ALA A 74 24.76 0.42 10.85
CA ALA A 74 23.80 0.07 11.90
C ALA A 74 24.47 -0.30 13.23
N SER A 75 25.60 -1.00 13.16
CA SER A 75 26.40 -1.32 14.35
C SER A 75 26.98 -0.04 14.98
N ALA A 76 27.48 0.88 14.15
CA ALA A 76 27.94 2.19 14.61
C ALA A 76 26.79 2.99 15.24
N THR A 77 25.63 3.10 14.58
CA THR A 77 24.43 3.74 15.15
C THR A 77 24.06 3.15 16.51
N THR A 78 24.13 1.83 16.68
CA THR A 78 23.84 1.18 17.96
C THR A 78 24.81 1.63 19.05
N GLN A 79 26.10 1.80 18.73
CA GLN A 79 27.11 2.29 19.66
C GLN A 79 26.90 3.77 20.01
N THR A 80 26.59 4.61 19.01
CA THR A 80 26.40 6.05 19.18
C THR A 80 25.11 6.38 19.95
N THR A 81 24.02 5.64 19.69
CA THR A 81 22.66 5.98 20.18
C THR A 81 22.14 5.07 21.29
N GLY A 82 22.72 3.87 21.45
CA GLY A 82 22.20 2.82 22.33
C GLY A 82 20.96 2.10 21.78
N VAL A 83 20.48 2.45 20.58
CA VAL A 83 19.31 1.83 19.96
C VAL A 83 19.73 0.62 19.13
N ASN A 84 19.34 -0.57 19.57
CA ASN A 84 19.59 -1.83 18.86
C ASN A 84 18.30 -2.36 18.23
N LEU A 85 18.25 -2.44 16.91
CA LEU A 85 17.13 -2.99 16.14
C LEU A 85 17.57 -4.24 15.36
N PRO A 86 16.64 -5.16 15.03
CA PRO A 86 16.94 -6.31 14.19
C PRO A 86 17.04 -5.88 12.71
N TYR A 87 18.15 -5.21 12.37
CA TYR A 87 18.36 -4.62 11.06
C TYR A 87 18.41 -5.66 9.94
N GLU A 88 17.72 -5.36 8.84
CA GLU A 88 17.75 -6.14 7.60
C GLU A 88 17.89 -5.19 6.41
N PHE A 89 18.73 -5.59 5.45
CA PHE A 89 19.03 -4.83 4.24
C PHE A 89 18.83 -5.70 3.00
N VAL A 90 18.15 -5.14 2.01
CA VAL A 90 17.87 -5.78 0.71
C VAL A 90 18.08 -4.79 -0.43
N VAL A 91 18.43 -5.32 -1.60
CA VAL A 91 18.40 -4.58 -2.85
C VAL A 91 17.14 -4.94 -3.62
N LEU A 92 16.39 -3.93 -4.05
CA LEU A 92 15.16 -4.10 -4.81
C LEU A 92 15.42 -3.97 -6.31
N ASN A 93 14.72 -4.79 -7.07
CA ASN A 93 14.80 -4.80 -8.53
C ASN A 93 13.96 -3.68 -9.14
N ASN A 94 14.38 -2.43 -8.90
CA ASN A 94 13.66 -1.23 -9.32
C ASN A 94 14.65 -0.19 -9.86
N SER A 95 14.37 0.31 -11.07
CA SER A 95 15.20 1.32 -11.73
C SER A 95 14.98 2.74 -11.20
N ILE A 96 13.86 3.01 -10.52
CA ILE A 96 13.59 4.33 -9.93
C ILE A 96 14.48 4.49 -8.70
N PRO A 97 15.39 5.48 -8.63
CA PRO A 97 16.22 5.70 -7.45
C PRO A 97 15.36 5.96 -6.22
N ASN A 98 15.57 5.14 -5.19
CA ASN A 98 14.99 5.35 -3.87
C ASN A 98 15.71 4.47 -2.84
N ALA A 99 15.61 4.86 -1.57
CA ALA A 99 15.83 4.01 -0.42
C ALA A 99 14.73 4.30 0.60
N TRP A 100 14.44 3.35 1.48
CA TRP A 100 13.45 3.56 2.54
C TRP A 100 13.74 2.67 3.73
N ALA A 101 13.34 3.16 4.90
CA ALA A 101 13.26 2.41 6.14
C ALA A 101 11.82 2.21 6.61
N MET A 102 11.54 1.01 7.09
CA MET A 102 10.36 0.70 7.89
C MET A 102 10.75 0.47 9.36
N PRO A 103 9.75 0.54 10.28
CA PRO A 103 10.00 0.29 11.69
C PRO A 103 10.70 -1.06 11.94
N GLY A 104 11.45 -1.16 13.04
CA GLY A 104 12.18 -2.38 13.38
C GLY A 104 13.41 -2.67 12.52
N GLY A 105 13.96 -1.65 11.85
CA GLY A 105 15.23 -1.76 11.13
C GLY A 105 15.13 -2.46 9.78
N LYS A 106 13.98 -2.37 9.08
CA LYS A 106 13.83 -2.97 7.76
C LYS A 106 14.15 -1.94 6.68
N ILE A 107 15.33 -2.04 6.07
CA ILE A 107 15.83 -1.09 5.07
C ILE A 107 15.84 -1.74 3.69
N ALA A 108 15.45 -0.99 2.67
CA ALA A 108 15.63 -1.40 1.29
C ALA A 108 16.19 -0.27 0.44
N ILE A 109 16.96 -0.64 -0.57
CA ILE A 109 17.53 0.29 -1.55
C ILE A 109 17.25 -0.22 -2.96
N ASN A 110 16.81 0.67 -3.84
CA ASN A 110 16.55 0.34 -5.23
C ASN A 110 17.87 0.23 -6.01
N ARG A 111 17.98 -0.77 -6.89
CA ARG A 111 19.11 -0.91 -7.83
C ARG A 111 19.38 0.39 -8.59
N GLY A 112 18.33 1.11 -8.96
CA GLY A 112 18.41 2.40 -9.64
C GLY A 112 19.19 3.46 -8.86
N LEU A 113 19.12 3.49 -7.53
CA LEU A 113 19.91 4.45 -6.74
C LEU A 113 21.39 4.07 -6.74
N LEU A 114 21.69 2.77 -6.65
CA LEU A 114 23.07 2.27 -6.64
C LEU A 114 23.84 2.62 -7.93
N THR A 115 23.16 2.79 -9.08
CA THR A 115 23.85 3.21 -10.31
C THR A 115 24.26 4.69 -10.30
N GLU A 116 23.73 5.48 -9.37
CA GLU A 116 23.93 6.94 -9.32
C GLU A 116 24.92 7.39 -8.25
N LEU A 117 25.20 6.54 -7.26
CA LEU A 117 26.26 6.79 -6.27
C LEU A 117 27.64 6.53 -6.90
N ASN A 118 28.69 7.16 -6.36
CA ASN A 118 30.05 7.12 -6.89
C ASN A 118 31.06 6.50 -5.92
N SER A 119 30.63 6.12 -4.71
CA SER A 119 31.51 5.62 -3.67
C SER A 119 30.76 4.78 -2.62
N GLU A 120 31.50 3.94 -1.88
CA GLU A 120 30.94 3.16 -0.77
C GLU A 120 30.52 4.08 0.39
N ALA A 121 31.25 5.19 0.60
CA ALA A 121 30.88 6.20 1.58
C ALA A 121 29.56 6.90 1.25
N GLU A 122 29.24 7.14 -0.03
CA GLU A 122 27.92 7.65 -0.44
C GLU A 122 26.81 6.62 -0.17
N LEU A 123 27.09 5.32 -0.38
CA LEU A 123 26.17 4.25 0.01
C LEU A 123 25.96 4.22 1.53
N ALA A 124 27.04 4.33 2.31
CA ALA A 124 27.00 4.40 3.76
C ALA A 124 26.20 5.62 4.24
N ALA A 125 26.31 6.77 3.56
CA ALA A 125 25.52 7.96 3.85
C ALA A 125 24.01 7.71 3.65
N VAL A 126 23.61 7.09 2.54
CA VAL A 126 22.20 6.72 2.28
C VAL A 126 21.70 5.74 3.34
N LEU A 127 22.43 4.64 3.58
CA LEU A 127 21.99 3.61 4.53
C LEU A 127 21.99 4.12 5.96
N GLY A 128 22.97 4.94 6.35
CA GLY A 128 23.04 5.58 7.66
C GLY A 128 21.85 6.52 7.90
N HIS A 129 21.47 7.30 6.89
CA HIS A 129 20.28 8.15 6.94
C HIS A 129 19.00 7.32 7.19
N GLU A 130 18.80 6.23 6.44
CA GLU A 130 17.66 5.32 6.62
C GLU A 130 17.67 4.60 7.98
N VAL A 131 18.85 4.19 8.45
CA VAL A 131 19.03 3.57 9.77
C VAL A 131 18.59 4.53 10.88
N ILE A 132 18.90 5.82 10.76
CA ILE A 132 18.43 6.82 11.74
C ILE A 132 16.92 7.05 11.66
N HIS A 133 16.31 7.05 10.47
CA HIS A 133 14.85 7.12 10.37
C HIS A 133 14.16 6.00 11.17
N ALA A 134 14.70 4.77 11.08
CA ALA A 134 14.22 3.65 11.88
C ALA A 134 14.52 3.82 13.37
N ALA A 135 15.76 4.14 13.75
CA ALA A 135 16.20 4.25 15.14
C ALA A 135 15.48 5.40 15.89
N ALA A 136 15.31 6.56 15.26
CA ALA A 136 14.66 7.74 15.83
C ALA A 136 13.13 7.65 15.88
N ASN A 137 12.54 6.52 15.44
CA ASN A 137 11.10 6.31 15.42
C ASN A 137 10.35 7.35 14.55
N HIS A 138 10.96 7.81 13.45
CA HIS A 138 10.38 8.83 12.57
C HIS A 138 9.04 8.39 11.97
N SER A 139 8.92 7.13 11.55
CA SER A 139 7.67 6.53 11.06
C SER A 139 6.61 6.44 12.15
N ALA A 140 7.01 6.09 13.38
CA ALA A 140 6.08 6.00 14.51
C ALA A 140 5.48 7.36 14.86
N SER A 141 6.31 8.40 14.85
CA SER A 141 5.87 9.78 15.04
C SER A 141 4.92 10.22 13.94
N ALA A 142 5.24 9.93 12.66
CA ALA A 142 4.36 10.27 11.53
C ALA A 142 3.01 9.52 11.61
N MET A 143 3.04 8.23 11.92
CA MET A 143 1.84 7.42 12.11
C MET A 143 0.98 7.93 13.26
N SER A 144 1.60 8.27 14.39
CA SER A 144 0.89 8.78 15.57
C SER A 144 0.22 10.13 15.28
N GLN A 145 0.87 11.00 14.49
CA GLN A 145 0.26 12.25 14.03
C GLN A 145 -0.96 11.96 13.15
N GLN A 146 -0.86 11.00 12.24
CA GLN A 146 -1.99 10.60 11.40
C GLN A 146 -3.16 10.05 12.24
N MET A 147 -2.87 9.22 13.24
CA MET A 147 -3.88 8.68 14.19
C MET A 147 -4.57 9.79 14.99
N LEU A 148 -3.89 10.89 15.31
CA LEU A 148 -4.56 12.03 15.95
C LEU A 148 -5.46 12.79 14.98
N LEU A 149 -5.01 13.00 13.73
CA LEU A 149 -5.76 13.74 12.72
C LEU A 149 -7.03 13.01 12.28
N GLN A 150 -6.97 11.68 12.14
CA GLN A 150 -8.10 10.86 11.70
C GLN A 150 -8.86 10.17 12.86
N GLY A 151 -8.38 10.33 14.10
CA GLY A 151 -8.83 9.54 15.25
C GLY A 151 -8.31 8.10 15.22
N ALA A 152 -8.69 7.29 16.21
CA ALA A 152 -8.26 5.89 16.34
C ALA A 152 -8.77 4.95 15.22
N LEU A 153 -9.51 5.47 14.24
CA LEU A 153 -10.17 4.70 13.18
C LEU A 153 -9.21 4.18 12.09
N ILE A 154 -7.91 4.52 12.14
CA ILE A 154 -6.90 3.96 11.22
C ILE A 154 -6.80 2.42 11.34
N ALA A 155 -7.17 1.85 12.49
CA ALA A 155 -7.21 0.39 12.65
C ALA A 155 -8.36 -0.28 11.88
N LEU A 156 -9.37 0.46 11.43
CA LEU A 156 -10.60 -0.08 10.81
C LEU A 156 -10.98 0.58 9.46
N GLN A 157 -10.36 1.69 9.08
CA GLN A 157 -10.65 2.40 7.83
C GLN A 157 -9.37 2.67 7.06
N VAL A 158 -9.03 1.75 6.16
CA VAL A 158 -8.19 2.07 5.00
C VAL A 158 -9.10 2.68 3.94
N SER A 159 -9.40 3.97 4.08
CA SER A 159 -10.06 4.72 3.02
C SER A 159 -9.59 6.17 3.08
N GLN A 160 -9.16 6.69 1.93
CA GLN A 160 -8.63 8.02 1.62
C GLN A 160 -7.13 8.24 1.80
N HIS A 161 -6.29 7.78 0.85
CA HIS A 161 -5.06 8.48 0.45
C HIS A 161 -4.78 8.29 -1.05
N ASP A 162 -4.28 9.35 -1.69
CA ASP A 162 -3.67 9.36 -3.04
C ASP A 162 -2.35 8.56 -3.06
N ASN A 163 -2.41 7.25 -2.81
CA ASN A 163 -1.24 6.37 -2.96
C ASN A 163 -1.39 5.51 -4.22
N LYS A 164 -0.39 5.59 -5.11
CA LYS A 164 -0.24 4.82 -6.35
C LYS A 164 -0.44 3.31 -6.18
N TYR A 165 -0.18 2.77 -4.99
CA TYR A 165 -0.32 1.34 -4.67
C TYR A 165 -1.58 1.01 -3.85
N GLY A 166 -2.20 2.00 -3.20
CA GLY A 166 -3.29 1.79 -2.25
C GLY A 166 -4.55 1.16 -2.86
N GLN A 167 -4.75 1.37 -4.17
CA GLN A 167 -5.88 0.81 -4.90
C GLN A 167 -5.70 -0.67 -5.30
N TYR A 168 -4.49 -1.22 -5.36
CA TYR A 168 -4.28 -2.59 -5.87
C TYR A 168 -4.01 -3.62 -4.77
N VAL A 169 -3.45 -3.16 -3.66
CA VAL A 169 -2.99 -3.98 -2.55
C VAL A 169 -4.06 -3.99 -1.46
N VAL A 170 -4.30 -5.14 -0.82
CA VAL A 170 -5.39 -5.30 0.17
C VAL A 170 -4.91 -5.94 1.46
N GLY A 171 -5.77 -5.91 2.48
CA GLY A 171 -5.45 -6.41 3.80
C GLY A 171 -4.30 -5.64 4.45
N GLY A 172 -3.45 -6.32 5.22
CA GLY A 172 -2.37 -5.68 5.97
C GLY A 172 -1.33 -4.97 5.09
N ALA A 173 -1.19 -5.36 3.81
CA ALA A 173 -0.14 -4.85 2.92
C ALA A 173 -0.30 -3.36 2.54
N GLN A 174 -1.50 -2.79 2.68
CA GLN A 174 -1.72 -1.35 2.50
C GLN A 174 -0.94 -0.50 3.52
N ILE A 175 -0.72 -1.02 4.73
CA ILE A 175 0.07 -0.33 5.76
C ILE A 175 1.53 -0.19 5.31
N GLY A 176 2.11 -1.24 4.72
CA GLY A 176 3.47 -1.20 4.17
C GLY A 176 3.62 -0.11 3.11
N ALA A 177 2.66 0.00 2.19
CA ALA A 177 2.65 1.03 1.14
C ALA A 177 2.60 2.45 1.74
N GLN A 178 1.79 2.66 2.77
CA GLN A 178 1.72 3.95 3.46
C GLN A 178 3.04 4.29 4.16
N LEU A 179 3.68 3.33 4.80
CA LEU A 179 4.94 3.53 5.51
C LEU A 179 6.06 4.02 4.57
N ILE A 180 6.25 3.37 3.43
CA ILE A 180 7.33 3.74 2.48
C ILE A 180 7.02 4.98 1.63
N SER A 181 5.76 5.41 1.58
CA SER A 181 5.37 6.68 0.94
C SER A 181 5.33 7.85 1.93
N THR A 182 5.64 7.60 3.21
CA THR A 182 5.60 8.66 4.22
C THR A 182 6.74 9.63 4.03
N LYS A 183 6.39 10.90 3.83
CA LYS A 183 7.35 12.01 3.80
C LYS A 183 7.61 12.52 5.21
N TYR A 184 8.87 12.75 5.54
CA TYR A 184 9.23 13.33 6.83
C TYR A 184 9.38 14.85 6.77
N GLY A 185 9.10 15.49 7.91
CA GLY A 185 9.31 16.92 8.08
C GLY A 185 10.81 17.26 8.10
N ARG A 186 11.12 18.53 7.80
CA ARG A 186 12.51 19.02 7.68
C ARG A 186 13.39 18.70 8.89
N ASP A 187 12.83 18.78 10.10
CA ASP A 187 13.58 18.51 11.33
C ASP A 187 14.06 17.05 11.42
N LYS A 188 13.24 16.10 10.93
CA LYS A 188 13.57 14.66 10.89
C LYS A 188 14.64 14.36 9.84
N GLU A 189 14.62 15.06 8.71
CA GLU A 189 15.67 14.94 7.70
C GLU A 189 17.01 15.44 8.23
N LEU A 190 17.03 16.60 8.90
CA LEU A 190 18.25 17.16 9.51
C LEU A 190 18.77 16.28 10.65
N GLU A 191 17.87 15.68 11.44
CA GLU A 191 18.24 14.70 12.47
C GLU A 191 18.88 13.45 11.84
N SER A 192 18.28 12.92 10.77
CA SER A 192 18.78 11.72 10.09
C SER A 192 20.12 11.98 9.39
N ASP A 193 20.30 13.17 8.82
CA ASP A 193 21.59 13.61 8.28
C ASP A 193 22.66 13.67 9.39
N PHE A 194 22.37 14.35 10.50
CA PHE A 194 23.34 14.57 11.57
C PHE A 194 23.84 13.26 12.21
N TYR A 195 22.92 12.43 12.71
CA TYR A 195 23.31 11.16 13.35
C TYR A 195 23.75 10.10 12.33
N GLY A 196 23.28 10.20 11.08
CA GLY A 196 23.72 9.35 9.98
C GLY A 196 25.19 9.60 9.66
N MET A 197 25.59 10.87 9.55
CA MET A 197 27.00 11.26 9.36
C MET A 197 27.89 10.85 10.54
N GLN A 198 27.41 10.97 11.78
CA GLN A 198 28.13 10.46 12.95
C GLN A 198 28.34 8.94 12.86
N SER A 199 27.26 8.18 12.62
CA SER A 199 27.34 6.71 12.50
C SER A 199 28.24 6.27 11.35
N MET A 200 28.22 7.02 10.26
CA MET A 200 29.07 6.79 9.10
C MET A 200 30.55 7.02 9.42
N ALA A 201 30.89 8.11 10.11
CA ALA A 201 32.26 8.38 10.58
C ALA A 201 32.73 7.32 11.59
N ASP A 202 31.87 6.93 12.55
CA ASP A 202 32.13 5.88 13.53
C ASP A 202 32.33 4.50 12.86
N ALA A 203 31.70 4.26 11.71
CA ALA A 203 31.90 3.07 10.88
C ALA A 203 33.17 3.14 10.00
N GLY A 204 33.92 4.25 10.01
CA GLY A 204 35.17 4.43 9.28
C GLY A 204 35.02 5.00 7.85
N TYR A 205 33.84 5.50 7.49
CA TYR A 205 33.57 6.16 6.21
C TYR A 205 33.78 7.67 6.30
N ASP A 206 34.22 8.27 5.20
CA ASP A 206 34.52 9.71 5.16
C ASP A 206 33.24 10.57 5.08
N PRO A 207 32.91 11.37 6.12
CA PRO A 207 31.66 12.12 6.21
C PRO A 207 31.46 13.17 5.11
N ASP A 208 32.52 13.60 4.41
CA ASP A 208 32.38 14.53 3.28
C ASP A 208 31.60 13.91 2.11
N ALA A 209 31.57 12.58 1.99
CA ALA A 209 30.75 11.90 0.99
C ALA A 209 29.24 12.19 1.16
N ALA A 210 28.75 12.36 2.39
CA ALA A 210 27.35 12.73 2.64
C ALA A 210 27.06 14.17 2.19
N VAL A 211 28.05 15.06 2.31
CA VAL A 211 27.98 16.44 1.82
C VAL A 211 27.97 16.49 0.29
N GLU A 212 28.85 15.75 -0.36
CA GLU A 212 28.94 15.62 -1.83
C GLU A 212 27.65 15.04 -2.42
N LEU A 213 27.12 13.99 -1.80
CA LEU A 213 25.87 13.36 -2.22
C LEU A 213 24.70 14.36 -2.17
N GLN A 214 24.54 15.07 -1.06
CA GLN A 214 23.44 16.02 -0.91
C GLN A 214 23.57 17.22 -1.87
N GLN A 215 24.79 17.68 -2.16
CA GLN A 215 25.02 18.68 -3.21
C GLN A 215 24.61 18.17 -4.59
N THR A 216 24.89 16.90 -4.88
CA THR A 216 24.50 16.26 -6.14
C THR A 216 22.99 16.19 -6.26
N PHE A 217 22.27 15.82 -5.19
CA PHE A 217 20.80 15.81 -5.19
C PHE A 217 20.18 17.20 -5.38
N VAL A 218 20.71 18.24 -4.72
CA VAL A 218 20.26 19.63 -4.95
C VAL A 218 20.44 20.02 -6.42
N ARG A 219 21.63 19.79 -6.98
CA ARG A 219 21.96 20.13 -8.37
C ARG A 219 21.03 19.43 -9.36
N LEU A 220 20.77 18.14 -9.16
CA LEU A 220 19.87 17.36 -10.01
C LEU A 220 18.42 17.85 -9.88
N SER A 221 17.97 18.16 -8.67
CA SER A 221 16.61 18.69 -8.43
C SER A 221 16.38 20.03 -9.13
N GLU A 222 17.38 20.92 -9.17
CA GLU A 222 17.28 22.22 -9.86
C GLU A 222 17.26 22.07 -11.39
N GLN A 223 17.96 21.08 -11.92
CA GLN A 223 17.98 20.77 -13.36
C GLN A 223 16.69 20.07 -13.84
N SER A 224 15.99 19.38 -12.94
CA SER A 224 14.78 18.59 -13.22
C SER A 224 13.56 19.41 -13.66
N GLY A 225 13.61 20.75 -13.56
CA GLY A 225 12.61 21.66 -14.16
C GLY A 225 12.51 21.56 -15.70
N ARG A 226 13.38 20.78 -16.33
CA ARG A 226 13.35 20.42 -17.75
C ARG A 226 13.54 18.91 -17.93
N ARG A 227 12.42 18.18 -17.91
CA ARG A 227 12.18 16.93 -18.68
C ARG A 227 12.49 15.52 -18.15
N ASP A 228 12.86 15.22 -16.89
CA ASP A 228 12.92 13.81 -16.47
C ASP A 228 12.42 13.52 -15.03
N ASP A 229 11.32 12.75 -14.96
CA ASP A 229 10.53 12.37 -13.78
C ASP A 229 11.20 11.29 -12.89
N TRP A 230 12.40 10.83 -13.24
CA TRP A 230 12.97 9.58 -12.70
C TRP A 230 13.49 9.69 -11.24
N LEU A 231 13.99 10.86 -10.81
CA LEU A 231 14.39 11.12 -9.40
C LEU A 231 13.22 11.52 -8.50
N SER A 232 12.00 11.64 -9.06
CA SER A 232 10.81 12.04 -8.29
C SER A 232 10.53 11.09 -7.12
N GLY A 233 10.84 9.80 -7.28
CA GLY A 233 10.71 8.79 -6.21
C GLY A 233 11.49 9.20 -4.96
N LEU A 234 12.81 9.34 -5.08
CA LEU A 234 13.70 9.76 -3.98
C LEU A 234 13.30 11.12 -3.37
N PHE A 235 12.99 12.12 -4.20
CA PHE A 235 12.71 13.48 -3.70
C PHE A 235 11.28 13.66 -3.17
N SER A 236 10.37 12.73 -3.47
CA SER A 236 9.02 12.72 -2.90
C SER A 236 9.05 12.43 -1.39
N THR A 237 9.93 11.52 -0.97
CA THR A 237 10.11 11.10 0.42
C THR A 237 11.20 11.91 1.13
N HIS A 238 12.31 12.20 0.46
CA HIS A 238 13.46 12.96 1.00
C HIS A 238 13.79 14.19 0.14
N PRO A 239 13.09 15.33 0.32
CA PRO A 239 13.35 16.53 -0.48
C PRO A 239 14.78 17.05 -0.29
N PRO A 240 15.51 17.31 -1.39
CA PRO A 240 16.84 17.90 -1.32
C PRO A 240 16.74 19.35 -0.84
N SER A 241 17.78 19.84 -0.16
CA SER A 241 17.76 21.17 0.44
C SER A 241 19.16 21.77 0.58
N VAL A 242 19.31 23.02 0.13
CA VAL A 242 20.50 23.84 0.39
C VAL A 242 20.77 24.02 1.88
N GLN A 243 19.73 24.03 2.73
CA GLN A 243 19.89 24.07 4.18
C GLN A 243 20.51 22.77 4.72
N ARG A 244 20.10 21.60 4.19
CA ARG A 244 20.70 20.31 4.55
C ARG A 244 22.17 20.29 4.13
N VAL A 245 22.51 20.74 2.92
CA VAL A 245 23.92 20.87 2.49
C VAL A 245 24.74 21.73 3.45
N ALA A 246 24.23 22.90 3.83
CA ALA A 246 24.93 23.80 4.76
C ALA A 246 25.11 23.17 6.15
N THR A 247 24.10 22.45 6.65
CA THR A 247 24.15 21.77 7.94
C THR A 247 25.08 20.57 7.92
N ASN A 248 25.08 19.79 6.82
CA ASN A 248 25.98 18.65 6.65
C ASN A 248 27.43 19.12 6.59
N ARG A 249 27.74 20.26 5.94
CA ARG A 249 29.09 20.86 5.98
C ARG A 249 29.52 21.23 7.40
N GLN A 250 28.61 21.81 8.19
CA GLN A 250 28.90 22.12 9.59
C GLN A 250 29.12 20.85 10.40
N THR A 251 28.34 19.80 10.14
CA THR A 251 28.47 18.50 10.81
C THR A 251 29.80 17.83 10.46
N ALA A 252 30.15 17.74 9.16
CA ALA A 252 31.42 17.19 8.70
C ALA A 252 32.62 17.86 9.37
N ALA A 253 32.60 19.19 9.51
CA ALA A 253 33.66 19.94 10.19
C ALA A 253 33.81 19.65 11.69
N THR A 254 32.86 18.94 12.32
CA THR A 254 32.94 18.48 13.71
C THR A 254 33.34 17.02 13.86
N LEU A 255 33.37 16.28 12.75
CA LEU A 255 33.72 14.86 12.70
C LEU A 255 35.21 14.70 12.37
N PRO A 256 35.80 13.52 12.61
CA PRO A 256 37.17 13.26 12.21
C PRO A 256 37.37 13.46 10.70
N ASP A 257 38.44 14.16 10.33
CA ASP A 257 38.82 14.33 8.93
C ASP A 257 39.28 12.98 8.32
N GLY A 258 38.84 12.71 7.09
CA GLY A 258 39.21 11.52 6.34
C GLY A 258 38.31 10.32 6.60
N GLY A 259 38.79 9.13 6.20
CA GLY A 259 38.01 7.89 6.20
C GLY A 259 38.04 7.23 4.83
N THR A 260 37.32 6.12 4.70
CA THR A 260 37.28 5.38 3.44
C THR A 260 36.18 5.93 2.54
N TYR A 261 36.52 6.44 1.35
CA TYR A 261 35.52 6.66 0.29
C TYR A 261 35.10 5.36 -0.40
N GLY A 262 36.04 4.43 -0.61
CA GLY A 262 35.76 3.11 -1.18
C GLY A 262 35.31 3.13 -2.65
N ARG A 263 35.79 4.08 -3.47
CA ARG A 263 35.35 4.25 -4.88
C ARG A 263 35.60 3.01 -5.75
N GLU A 264 36.80 2.42 -5.68
CA GLU A 264 37.15 1.25 -6.50
C GLU A 264 36.31 0.02 -6.14
N ARG A 265 36.18 -0.28 -4.84
CA ARG A 265 35.34 -1.37 -4.34
C ARG A 265 33.88 -1.17 -4.75
N TYR A 266 33.36 0.05 -4.60
CA TYR A 266 31.99 0.37 -5.01
C TYR A 266 31.78 0.17 -6.51
N GLN A 267 32.72 0.62 -7.35
CA GLN A 267 32.66 0.43 -8.80
C GLN A 267 32.69 -1.05 -9.18
N ALA A 268 33.55 -1.85 -8.53
CA ALA A 268 33.61 -3.29 -8.75
C ALA A 268 32.30 -3.99 -8.36
N MET A 269 31.77 -3.71 -7.16
CA MET A 269 30.54 -4.33 -6.66
C MET A 269 29.29 -3.89 -7.42
N THR A 270 29.28 -2.69 -8.02
CA THR A 270 28.16 -2.20 -8.83
C THR A 270 28.33 -2.40 -10.34
N ALA A 271 29.43 -3.02 -10.78
CA ALA A 271 29.72 -3.20 -12.21
C ALA A 271 28.60 -3.95 -12.94
N GLY A 272 28.05 -5.00 -12.33
CA GLY A 272 26.96 -5.80 -12.91
C GLY A 272 25.71 -4.97 -13.20
N ILE A 273 25.23 -4.20 -12.21
CA ILE A 273 24.02 -3.39 -12.37
C ILE A 273 24.20 -2.19 -13.29
N ARG A 274 25.45 -1.69 -13.43
CA ARG A 274 25.79 -0.63 -14.39
C ARG A 274 25.84 -1.18 -15.81
N ALA A 275 26.45 -2.36 -16.01
CA ALA A 275 26.47 -3.04 -17.30
C ALA A 275 25.05 -3.43 -17.77
N ALA A 276 24.19 -3.85 -16.84
CA ALA A 276 22.80 -4.20 -17.13
C ALA A 276 21.86 -2.97 -17.30
N LYS A 277 22.32 -1.74 -17.02
CA LYS A 277 21.47 -0.52 -17.07
C LYS A 277 20.71 -0.38 -18.40
N PRO A 278 21.32 -0.56 -19.59
CA PRO A 278 20.59 -0.48 -20.86
C PRO A 278 19.48 -1.53 -21.01
N ALA A 279 19.62 -2.71 -20.39
CA ALA A 279 18.60 -3.76 -20.42
C ALA A 279 17.36 -3.34 -19.63
N TYR A 280 17.56 -2.79 -18.42
CA TYR A 280 16.47 -2.26 -17.60
C TYR A 280 15.82 -1.02 -18.20
N GLU A 281 16.59 -0.13 -18.84
CA GLU A 281 16.03 1.01 -19.57
C GLU A 281 15.13 0.56 -20.74
N ALA A 282 15.51 -0.51 -21.44
CA ALA A 282 14.65 -1.13 -22.45
C ALA A 282 13.38 -1.71 -21.81
N TYR A 283 13.51 -2.47 -20.72
CA TYR A 283 12.37 -3.01 -19.99
C TYR A 283 11.40 -1.91 -19.51
N ASP A 284 11.90 -0.83 -18.90
CA ASP A 284 11.07 0.26 -18.39
C ASP A 284 10.31 0.98 -19.52
N LYS A 285 10.95 1.15 -20.69
CA LYS A 285 10.29 1.65 -21.90
C LYS A 285 9.22 0.67 -22.41
N GLY A 286 9.49 -0.64 -22.35
CA GLY A 286 8.53 -1.68 -22.73
C GLY A 286 7.30 -1.71 -21.82
N VAL A 287 7.49 -1.64 -20.50
CA VAL A 287 6.39 -1.53 -19.52
C VAL A 287 5.55 -0.29 -19.79
N LYS A 288 6.19 0.86 -20.05
CA LYS A 288 5.48 2.10 -20.38
C LYS A 288 4.68 1.96 -21.68
N ALA A 289 5.29 1.46 -22.75
CA ALA A 289 4.64 1.24 -24.04
C ALA A 289 3.42 0.30 -23.90
N LEU A 290 3.54 -0.77 -23.10
CA LEU A 290 2.45 -1.72 -22.87
C LEU A 290 1.26 -1.05 -22.17
N ARG A 291 1.53 -0.24 -21.12
CA ARG A 291 0.50 0.55 -20.42
C ARG A 291 -0.20 1.55 -21.34
N GLU A 292 0.53 2.11 -22.31
CA GLU A 292 -0.02 3.03 -23.33
C GLU A 292 -0.73 2.30 -24.48
N GLY A 293 -0.82 0.96 -24.44
CA GLY A 293 -1.46 0.14 -25.47
C GLY A 293 -0.60 -0.10 -26.72
N GLN A 294 0.66 0.31 -26.71
CA GLN A 294 1.61 0.19 -27.82
C GLN A 294 2.27 -1.21 -27.83
N VAL A 295 1.46 -2.26 -28.01
CA VAL A 295 1.84 -3.68 -27.85
C VAL A 295 3.10 -4.05 -28.67
N GLN A 296 3.15 -3.68 -29.96
CA GLN A 296 4.30 -4.01 -30.82
C GLN A 296 5.60 -3.36 -30.34
N GLN A 297 5.53 -2.12 -29.87
CA GLN A 297 6.69 -1.40 -29.37
C GLN A 297 7.14 -1.96 -28.02
N ALA A 298 6.18 -2.33 -27.16
CA ALA A 298 6.46 -3.02 -25.90
C ALA A 298 7.21 -4.33 -26.13
N GLU A 299 6.80 -5.13 -27.12
CA GLU A 299 7.46 -6.37 -27.47
C GLU A 299 8.92 -6.15 -27.93
N GLN A 300 9.15 -5.17 -28.80
CA GLN A 300 10.51 -4.83 -29.27
C GLN A 300 11.43 -4.46 -28.10
N PHE A 301 10.94 -3.63 -27.18
CA PHE A 301 11.69 -3.24 -25.99
C PHE A 301 11.93 -4.42 -25.04
N ALA A 302 10.93 -5.28 -24.83
CA ALA A 302 11.06 -6.46 -23.98
C ALA A 302 12.08 -7.47 -24.53
N ARG A 303 12.05 -7.74 -25.85
CA ARG A 303 13.04 -8.58 -26.52
C ARG A 303 14.44 -7.99 -26.43
N ARG A 304 14.57 -6.67 -26.61
CA ARG A 304 15.86 -6.00 -26.45
C ARG A 304 16.40 -6.10 -25.02
N ALA A 305 15.55 -5.97 -24.01
CA ALA A 305 15.95 -6.16 -22.62
C ALA A 305 16.47 -7.59 -22.38
N LEU A 306 15.74 -8.59 -22.90
CA LEU A 306 16.10 -9.99 -22.77
C LEU A 306 17.41 -10.35 -23.48
N GLU A 307 17.67 -9.79 -24.66
CA GLU A 307 18.94 -9.95 -25.38
C GLU A 307 20.14 -9.42 -24.57
N LEU A 308 19.94 -8.32 -23.84
CA LEU A 308 21.00 -7.65 -23.10
C LEU A 308 21.29 -8.31 -21.75
N GLU A 309 20.28 -8.88 -21.09
CA GLU A 309 20.45 -9.62 -19.83
C GLU A 309 19.43 -10.78 -19.76
N PRO A 310 19.78 -11.97 -20.27
CA PRO A 310 18.87 -13.11 -20.37
C PRO A 310 18.60 -13.82 -19.04
N ARG A 311 19.25 -13.42 -17.93
CA ARG A 311 19.00 -14.01 -16.61
C ARG A 311 17.83 -13.36 -15.88
N GLU A 312 17.35 -12.20 -16.34
CA GLU A 312 16.32 -11.43 -15.65
C GLU A 312 14.90 -11.97 -15.92
N SER A 313 14.29 -12.52 -14.86
CA SER A 313 12.93 -13.04 -14.85
C SER A 313 11.89 -12.04 -15.34
N LYS A 314 12.01 -10.76 -14.93
CA LYS A 314 11.03 -9.73 -15.31
C LYS A 314 10.95 -9.49 -16.81
N PHE A 315 12.03 -9.73 -17.55
CA PHE A 315 12.04 -9.49 -18.99
C PHE A 315 11.22 -10.54 -19.72
N TYR A 316 11.30 -11.80 -19.28
CA TYR A 316 10.36 -12.84 -19.72
C TYR A 316 8.92 -12.51 -19.31
N GLY A 317 8.72 -12.05 -18.07
CA GLY A 317 7.41 -11.62 -17.58
C GLY A 317 6.77 -10.54 -18.46
N LEU A 318 7.52 -9.53 -18.88
CA LEU A 318 7.01 -8.47 -19.77
C LEU A 318 6.63 -9.00 -21.16
N ILE A 319 7.39 -9.95 -21.72
CA ILE A 319 6.98 -10.60 -22.98
C ILE A 319 5.69 -11.40 -22.75
N GLY A 320 5.57 -12.10 -21.62
CA GLY A 320 4.33 -12.73 -21.21
C GLY A 320 3.15 -11.74 -21.12
N ASP A 321 3.36 -10.57 -20.53
CA ASP A 321 2.33 -9.52 -20.41
C ASP A 321 1.92 -8.96 -21.78
N VAL A 322 2.85 -8.84 -22.73
CA VAL A 322 2.57 -8.47 -24.14
C VAL A 322 1.63 -9.48 -24.80
N HIS A 323 1.93 -10.78 -24.67
CA HIS A 323 1.09 -11.85 -25.23
C HIS A 323 -0.26 -11.97 -24.50
N LEU A 324 -0.29 -11.75 -23.18
CA LEU A 324 -1.51 -11.66 -22.39
C LEU A 324 -2.41 -10.53 -22.92
N GLN A 325 -1.89 -9.32 -23.14
CA GLN A 325 -2.68 -8.22 -23.69
C GLN A 325 -3.17 -8.50 -25.12
N SER A 326 -2.40 -9.29 -25.88
CA SER A 326 -2.75 -9.73 -27.24
C SER A 326 -3.71 -10.93 -27.27
N ARG A 327 -4.11 -11.46 -26.10
CA ARG A 327 -4.93 -12.67 -25.94
C ARG A 327 -4.30 -13.95 -26.46
N ASP A 328 -2.98 -13.97 -26.59
CA ASP A 328 -2.21 -15.16 -26.92
C ASP A 328 -1.79 -15.87 -25.63
N TRP A 329 -2.78 -16.53 -25.01
CA TRP A 329 -2.67 -17.05 -23.65
C TRP A 329 -1.60 -18.13 -23.50
N GLN A 330 -1.47 -19.02 -24.49
CA GLN A 330 -0.50 -20.11 -24.42
C GLN A 330 0.93 -19.58 -24.47
N THR A 331 1.24 -18.70 -25.42
CA THR A 331 2.56 -18.08 -25.49
C THR A 331 2.86 -17.25 -24.24
N ALA A 332 1.87 -16.54 -23.69
CA ALA A 332 2.02 -15.82 -22.43
C ALA A 332 2.43 -16.77 -21.29
N ILE A 333 1.74 -17.91 -21.14
CA ILE A 333 2.06 -18.94 -20.14
C ILE A 333 3.48 -19.48 -20.32
N ASP A 334 3.90 -19.75 -21.55
CA ASP A 334 5.26 -20.26 -21.83
C ASP A 334 6.34 -19.27 -21.36
N TYR A 335 6.16 -17.97 -21.62
CA TYR A 335 7.07 -16.93 -21.12
C TYR A 335 7.00 -16.75 -19.61
N TYR A 336 5.82 -16.87 -18.98
CA TYR A 336 5.73 -16.84 -17.52
C TYR A 336 6.38 -18.06 -16.87
N ASN A 337 6.30 -19.24 -17.49
CA ASN A 337 7.03 -20.43 -17.03
C ASN A 337 8.53 -20.17 -17.05
N ALA A 338 9.05 -19.64 -18.16
CA ALA A 338 10.46 -19.25 -18.28
C ALA A 338 10.85 -18.19 -17.24
N ALA A 339 9.98 -17.22 -16.94
CA ALA A 339 10.21 -16.23 -15.90
C ALA A 339 10.31 -16.87 -14.50
N LEU A 340 9.40 -17.80 -14.18
CA LEU A 340 9.34 -18.48 -12.88
C LEU A 340 10.52 -19.44 -12.66
N GLU A 341 11.08 -20.03 -13.73
CA GLU A 341 12.34 -20.78 -13.66
C GLU A 341 13.54 -19.92 -13.25
N LYS A 342 13.51 -18.62 -13.56
CA LYS A 342 14.59 -17.68 -13.23
C LYS A 342 14.41 -17.08 -11.83
N ASN A 343 13.17 -16.72 -11.49
CA ASN A 343 12.81 -16.21 -10.18
C ASN A 343 11.32 -16.47 -9.94
N SER A 344 11.02 -17.30 -8.94
CA SER A 344 9.65 -17.62 -8.51
C SER A 344 9.17 -16.77 -7.33
N ASN A 345 9.99 -15.85 -6.82
CA ASN A 345 9.74 -15.02 -5.65
C ASN A 345 9.24 -13.60 -6.03
N PHE A 346 8.45 -13.51 -7.09
CA PHE A 346 7.78 -12.27 -7.49
C PHE A 346 6.30 -12.49 -7.77
N PHE A 347 5.43 -11.81 -7.01
CA PHE A 347 3.99 -12.07 -7.00
C PHE A 347 3.31 -11.86 -8.37
N GLN A 348 3.81 -10.92 -9.16
CA GLN A 348 3.19 -10.48 -10.40
C GLN A 348 3.21 -11.60 -11.45
N THR A 349 4.30 -12.35 -11.56
CA THR A 349 4.43 -13.44 -12.54
C THR A 349 3.43 -14.56 -12.28
N TRP A 350 3.22 -14.91 -11.00
CA TRP A 350 2.17 -15.85 -10.59
C TRP A 350 0.76 -15.31 -10.89
N LEU A 351 0.53 -14.03 -10.59
CA LEU A 351 -0.76 -13.37 -10.86
C LEU A 351 -1.10 -13.43 -12.35
N THR A 352 -0.17 -13.03 -13.22
CA THR A 352 -0.41 -12.93 -14.66
C THR A 352 -0.46 -14.29 -15.35
N ARG A 353 0.34 -15.27 -14.91
CA ARG A 353 0.20 -16.67 -15.36
C ARG A 353 -1.13 -17.28 -14.95
N GLY A 354 -1.57 -17.06 -13.70
CA GLY A 354 -2.86 -17.51 -13.21
C GLY A 354 -4.02 -16.91 -14.01
N MET A 355 -3.95 -15.62 -14.35
CA MET A 355 -4.94 -14.98 -15.23
C MET A 355 -4.94 -15.56 -16.64
N ALA A 356 -3.79 -15.76 -17.29
CA ALA A 356 -3.72 -16.40 -18.61
C ALA A 356 -4.30 -17.83 -18.59
N THR A 357 -3.98 -18.58 -17.54
CA THR A 357 -4.43 -19.97 -17.34
C THR A 357 -5.93 -20.05 -17.11
N LEU A 358 -6.51 -19.04 -16.44
CA LEU A 358 -7.94 -18.91 -16.25
C LEU A 358 -8.68 -18.70 -17.59
N GLU A 359 -8.14 -17.89 -18.51
CA GLU A 359 -8.72 -17.68 -19.84
C GLU A 359 -8.72 -18.95 -20.71
N LEU A 360 -7.81 -19.89 -20.45
CA LEU A 360 -7.81 -21.23 -21.06
C LEU A 360 -8.77 -22.22 -20.38
N GLY A 361 -9.50 -21.81 -19.35
CA GLY A 361 -10.44 -22.65 -18.61
C GLY A 361 -9.78 -23.69 -17.69
N ASN A 362 -8.49 -23.56 -17.40
CA ASN A 362 -7.80 -24.43 -16.45
C ASN A 362 -7.90 -23.86 -15.03
N TRP A 363 -9.08 -23.98 -14.43
CA TRP A 363 -9.45 -23.38 -13.15
C TRP A 363 -8.52 -23.77 -11.99
N GLN A 364 -8.10 -25.04 -11.91
CA GLN A 364 -7.25 -25.52 -10.81
C GLN A 364 -5.85 -24.93 -10.88
N ALA A 365 -5.20 -24.97 -12.05
CA ALA A 365 -3.87 -24.40 -12.19
C ALA A 365 -3.88 -22.87 -12.00
N ALA A 366 -4.94 -22.19 -12.46
CA ALA A 366 -5.13 -20.77 -12.21
C ALA A 366 -5.28 -20.48 -10.70
N GLU A 367 -6.06 -21.28 -9.99
CA GLU A 367 -6.23 -21.16 -8.53
C GLU A 367 -4.90 -21.34 -7.79
N ASP A 368 -4.12 -22.37 -8.14
CA ASP A 368 -2.81 -22.62 -7.53
C ASP A 368 -1.87 -21.41 -7.71
N ASP A 369 -1.82 -20.83 -8.93
CA ASP A 369 -1.02 -19.65 -9.25
C ASP A 369 -1.46 -18.40 -8.48
N LEU A 370 -2.77 -18.14 -8.44
CA LEU A 370 -3.32 -17.00 -7.73
C LEU A 370 -3.09 -17.14 -6.22
N GLN A 371 -3.17 -18.35 -5.68
CA GLN A 371 -2.78 -18.65 -4.30
C GLN A 371 -1.28 -18.37 -4.07
N GLN A 372 -0.39 -18.70 -5.01
CA GLN A 372 1.05 -18.37 -4.88
C GLN A 372 1.26 -16.85 -4.89
N SER A 373 0.53 -16.15 -5.75
CA SER A 373 0.57 -14.69 -5.80
C SER A 373 0.19 -14.05 -4.45
N ILE A 374 -0.95 -14.42 -3.85
CA ILE A 374 -1.39 -13.82 -2.57
C ILE A 374 -0.46 -14.14 -1.39
N ARG A 375 0.28 -15.26 -1.43
CA ARG A 375 1.29 -15.58 -0.40
C ARG A 375 2.45 -14.59 -0.43
N LEU A 376 2.82 -14.11 -1.61
CA LEU A 376 3.89 -13.11 -1.79
C LEU A 376 3.37 -11.70 -1.57
N LEU A 377 2.25 -11.34 -2.20
CA LEU A 377 1.59 -10.05 -2.04
C LEU A 377 0.07 -10.20 -2.17
N PRO A 378 -0.70 -9.93 -1.10
CA PRO A 378 -2.15 -9.88 -1.16
C PRO A 378 -2.64 -8.74 -2.07
N THR A 379 -3.27 -9.06 -3.19
CA THR A 379 -3.81 -8.08 -4.14
C THR A 379 -5.31 -8.26 -4.35
N ALA A 380 -6.01 -7.15 -4.59
CA ALA A 380 -7.44 -7.17 -4.92
C ALA A 380 -7.71 -8.05 -6.14
N THR A 381 -6.85 -7.95 -7.17
CA THR A 381 -6.95 -8.74 -8.40
C THR A 381 -6.87 -10.24 -8.13
N ALA A 382 -5.88 -10.70 -7.36
CA ALA A 382 -5.74 -12.13 -7.09
C ALA A 382 -6.94 -12.68 -6.31
N TYR A 383 -7.36 -11.99 -5.25
CA TYR A 383 -8.54 -12.37 -4.48
C TYR A 383 -9.82 -12.35 -5.32
N HIS A 384 -10.00 -11.33 -6.15
CA HIS A 384 -11.15 -11.23 -7.03
C HIS A 384 -11.24 -12.41 -8.00
N ARG A 385 -10.12 -12.78 -8.63
CA ARG A 385 -10.04 -13.93 -9.55
C ARG A 385 -10.30 -15.25 -8.81
N LEU A 386 -9.76 -15.43 -7.61
CA LEU A 386 -10.07 -16.60 -6.76
C LEU A 386 -11.57 -16.65 -6.39
N GLY A 387 -12.16 -15.52 -6.06
CA GLY A 387 -13.60 -15.40 -5.80
C GLY A 387 -14.44 -15.82 -7.01
N MET A 388 -14.06 -15.40 -8.21
CA MET A 388 -14.72 -15.82 -9.45
C MET A 388 -14.58 -17.32 -9.72
N ILE A 389 -13.38 -17.89 -9.52
CA ILE A 389 -13.15 -19.34 -9.66
C ILE A 389 -14.05 -20.10 -8.67
N ALA A 390 -14.11 -19.66 -7.41
CA ALA A 390 -14.97 -20.25 -6.39
C ALA A 390 -16.46 -20.18 -6.76
N LEU A 391 -16.93 -19.05 -7.30
CA LEU A 391 -18.32 -18.93 -7.79
C LEU A 391 -18.62 -19.91 -8.93
N ASN A 392 -17.74 -19.97 -9.94
CA ASN A 392 -17.93 -20.83 -11.11
C ASN A 392 -17.83 -22.33 -10.76
N THR A 393 -17.23 -22.67 -9.62
CA THR A 393 -17.11 -24.04 -9.12
C THR A 393 -18.11 -24.36 -7.99
N GLY A 394 -19.08 -23.47 -7.73
CA GLY A 394 -20.14 -23.69 -6.73
C GLY A 394 -19.69 -23.57 -5.27
N ARG A 395 -18.49 -23.03 -5.01
CA ARG A 395 -17.90 -22.83 -3.67
C ARG A 395 -18.28 -21.46 -3.10
N SER A 396 -19.58 -21.17 -2.99
CA SER A 396 -20.07 -19.82 -2.63
C SER A 396 -19.52 -19.27 -1.30
N GLN A 397 -19.34 -20.12 -0.28
CA GLN A 397 -18.76 -19.68 1.00
C GLN A 397 -17.30 -19.24 0.87
N GLU A 398 -16.53 -19.88 0.00
CA GLU A 398 -15.14 -19.50 -0.27
C GLU A 398 -15.09 -18.23 -1.13
N ALA A 399 -15.98 -18.14 -2.11
CA ALA A 399 -16.12 -16.93 -2.93
C ALA A 399 -16.39 -15.69 -2.08
N VAL A 400 -17.28 -15.77 -1.10
CA VAL A 400 -17.55 -14.66 -0.16
C VAL A 400 -16.27 -14.20 0.52
N LYS A 401 -15.47 -15.11 1.08
CA LYS A 401 -14.23 -14.76 1.78
C LYS A 401 -13.23 -14.05 0.87
N TYR A 402 -13.04 -14.54 -0.36
CA TYR A 402 -12.14 -13.91 -1.31
C TYR A 402 -12.67 -12.56 -1.80
N LEU A 403 -13.96 -12.46 -2.10
CA LEU A 403 -14.58 -11.21 -2.56
C LEU A 403 -14.57 -10.14 -1.46
N GLU A 404 -14.71 -10.50 -0.19
CA GLU A 404 -14.55 -9.59 0.94
C GLU A 404 -13.14 -8.96 0.98
N GLN A 405 -12.09 -9.75 0.74
CA GLN A 405 -10.72 -9.22 0.67
C GLN A 405 -10.53 -8.30 -0.53
N ALA A 406 -11.07 -8.65 -1.70
CA ALA A 406 -11.00 -7.79 -2.88
C ALA A 406 -11.82 -6.50 -2.73
N ALA A 407 -12.98 -6.57 -2.07
CA ALA A 407 -13.91 -5.46 -1.85
C ALA A 407 -13.36 -4.36 -0.94
N SER A 408 -12.26 -4.61 -0.22
CA SER A 408 -11.57 -3.58 0.59
C SER A 408 -10.75 -2.61 -0.25
N SER A 409 -10.66 -2.83 -1.56
CA SER A 409 -10.00 -1.93 -2.52
C SER A 409 -11.02 -1.02 -3.19
N ASP A 410 -10.65 0.25 -3.38
CA ASP A 410 -11.45 1.23 -4.13
C ASP A 410 -11.25 1.13 -5.67
N SER A 411 -10.44 0.17 -6.14
CA SER A 411 -10.23 -0.06 -7.58
C SER A 411 -11.48 -0.59 -8.28
N ASP A 412 -11.48 -0.59 -9.62
CA ASP A 412 -12.54 -1.23 -10.41
C ASP A 412 -12.76 -2.69 -10.04
N VAL A 413 -11.68 -3.42 -9.73
CA VAL A 413 -11.74 -4.80 -9.27
C VAL A 413 -12.42 -4.91 -7.91
N GLY A 414 -12.11 -4.00 -6.98
CA GLY A 414 -12.74 -3.98 -5.66
C GLY A 414 -14.21 -3.59 -5.73
N ARG A 415 -14.58 -2.64 -6.60
CA ARG A 415 -15.98 -2.30 -6.89
C ARG A 415 -16.75 -3.46 -7.50
N ASP A 416 -16.15 -4.20 -8.45
CA ASP A 416 -16.77 -5.42 -8.99
C ASP A 416 -16.91 -6.50 -7.89
N ALA A 417 -15.93 -6.64 -7.00
CA ALA A 417 -16.01 -7.53 -5.86
C ALA A 417 -17.16 -7.16 -4.90
N GLN A 418 -17.32 -5.87 -4.58
CA GLN A 418 -18.43 -5.35 -3.77
C GLN A 418 -19.79 -5.65 -4.41
N ALA A 419 -19.90 -5.48 -5.74
CA ALA A 419 -21.10 -5.79 -6.49
C ALA A 419 -21.45 -7.28 -6.44
N ARG A 420 -20.46 -8.17 -6.65
CA ARG A 420 -20.65 -9.62 -6.57
C ARG A 420 -21.01 -10.08 -5.16
N LEU A 421 -20.34 -9.53 -4.15
CA LEU A 421 -20.63 -9.83 -2.75
C LEU A 421 -22.06 -9.44 -2.39
N ALA A 422 -22.50 -8.24 -2.81
CA ALA A 422 -23.89 -7.82 -2.62
C ALA A 422 -24.88 -8.77 -3.28
N ARG A 423 -24.62 -9.22 -4.53
CA ARG A 423 -25.49 -10.21 -5.22
C ARG A 423 -25.63 -11.51 -4.43
N LEU A 424 -24.57 -11.98 -3.77
CA LEU A 424 -24.59 -13.21 -2.97
C LEU A 424 -25.33 -13.06 -1.64
N GLN A 425 -25.43 -11.84 -1.11
CA GLN A 425 -25.92 -11.57 0.25
C GLN A 425 -27.31 -10.92 0.28
N ILE A 426 -27.76 -10.28 -0.80
CA ILE A 426 -29.04 -9.55 -0.82
C ILE A 426 -30.22 -10.45 -0.48
N GLU A 427 -30.25 -11.68 -0.97
CA GLU A 427 -31.37 -12.58 -0.70
C GLU A 427 -31.38 -13.11 0.74
N SER A 428 -30.20 -13.33 1.33
CA SER A 428 -30.07 -13.89 2.69
C SER A 428 -30.05 -12.84 3.79
N GLU A 429 -29.60 -11.62 3.49
CA GLU A 429 -29.39 -10.51 4.44
C GLU A 429 -29.88 -9.16 3.85
N PRO A 430 -31.12 -9.07 3.34
CA PRO A 430 -31.62 -7.89 2.61
C PRO A 430 -31.62 -6.60 3.44
N GLU A 431 -31.74 -6.71 4.76
CA GLU A 431 -31.71 -5.60 5.72
C GLU A 431 -30.35 -4.87 5.79
N ARG A 432 -29.26 -5.51 5.36
CA ARG A 432 -27.95 -4.86 5.25
C ARG A 432 -27.91 -3.86 4.11
N PHE A 433 -28.71 -4.11 3.07
CA PHE A 433 -28.67 -3.37 1.81
C PHE A 433 -29.84 -2.39 1.65
N ILE A 434 -30.94 -2.58 2.39
CA ILE A 434 -32.09 -1.70 2.32
C ILE A 434 -32.21 -0.89 3.62
N GLY A 435 -32.13 0.44 3.50
CA GLY A 435 -32.44 1.36 4.59
C GLY A 435 -33.90 1.79 4.58
N GLY A 436 -34.52 1.87 5.77
CA GLY A 436 -35.81 2.53 5.94
C GLY A 436 -35.69 3.72 6.90
N GLN A 437 -35.99 4.93 6.44
CA GLN A 437 -36.13 6.12 7.29
C GLN A 437 -37.60 6.48 7.44
N ILE A 438 -38.03 6.72 8.68
CA ILE A 438 -39.42 7.05 9.02
C ILE A 438 -39.55 8.57 9.11
N GLY A 439 -40.53 9.12 8.40
CA GLY A 439 -40.91 10.52 8.47
C GLY A 439 -42.42 10.70 8.56
N VAL A 440 -42.87 11.95 8.55
CA VAL A 440 -44.30 12.30 8.53
C VAL A 440 -44.54 13.33 7.44
N ASN A 441 -45.62 13.17 6.69
CA ASN A 441 -46.02 14.15 5.68
C ASN A 441 -46.84 15.30 6.30
N ASN A 442 -47.16 16.31 5.49
CA ASN A 442 -47.90 17.50 5.93
C ASN A 442 -49.31 17.20 6.45
N SER A 443 -49.87 16.03 6.15
CA SER A 443 -51.19 15.58 6.62
C SER A 443 -51.11 14.74 7.89
N GLY A 444 -49.93 14.60 8.49
CA GLY A 444 -49.72 13.84 9.72
C GLY A 444 -49.58 12.33 9.51
N TYR A 445 -49.51 11.82 8.27
CA TYR A 445 -49.35 10.38 8.02
C TYR A 445 -47.88 9.99 7.89
N VAL A 446 -47.55 8.79 8.35
CA VAL A 446 -46.19 8.24 8.32
C VAL A 446 -45.78 7.91 6.89
N ILE A 447 -44.61 8.39 6.50
CA ILE A 447 -43.94 8.07 5.25
C ILE A 447 -42.66 7.29 5.54
N ILE A 448 -42.35 6.32 4.70
CA ILE A 448 -41.12 5.54 4.76
C ILE A 448 -40.29 5.88 3.54
N GLN A 449 -39.10 6.43 3.76
CA GLN A 449 -38.10 6.53 2.71
C GLN A 449 -37.27 5.24 2.70
N VAL A 450 -37.45 4.46 1.65
CA VAL A 450 -36.71 3.22 1.40
C VAL A 450 -35.52 3.57 0.52
N VAL A 451 -34.31 3.20 0.95
CA VAL A 451 -33.06 3.54 0.25
C VAL A 451 -32.31 2.26 -0.08
N ASN A 452 -31.93 2.09 -1.34
CA ASN A 452 -30.98 1.05 -1.73
C ASN A 452 -29.56 1.52 -1.38
N LYS A 453 -28.94 0.86 -0.40
CA LYS A 453 -27.55 1.08 0.03
C LYS A 453 -26.55 0.13 -0.65
N ALA A 454 -27.03 -0.82 -1.45
CA ALA A 454 -26.14 -1.71 -2.18
C ALA A 454 -25.42 -0.99 -3.32
N PRO A 455 -24.23 -1.48 -3.72
CA PRO A 455 -23.52 -1.01 -4.91
C PRO A 455 -24.17 -1.48 -6.22
N ILE A 456 -25.27 -2.24 -6.16
CA ILE A 456 -26.01 -2.77 -7.30
C ILE A 456 -27.49 -2.40 -7.21
N ALA A 457 -28.19 -2.51 -8.34
CA ALA A 457 -29.63 -2.35 -8.37
C ALA A 457 -30.34 -3.50 -7.65
N ILE A 458 -31.41 -3.15 -6.92
CA ILE A 458 -32.24 -4.09 -6.17
C ILE A 458 -33.68 -4.00 -6.67
N THR A 459 -34.36 -5.12 -6.77
CA THR A 459 -35.78 -5.21 -7.13
C THR A 459 -36.55 -6.10 -6.15
N ASN A 460 -37.88 -6.19 -6.31
CA ASN A 460 -38.77 -7.05 -5.55
C ASN A 460 -38.57 -6.93 -4.02
N VAL A 461 -38.46 -5.69 -3.52
CA VAL A 461 -38.25 -5.44 -2.10
C VAL A 461 -39.57 -5.62 -1.35
N GLU A 462 -39.58 -6.51 -0.35
CA GLU A 462 -40.69 -6.70 0.56
C GLU A 462 -40.31 -6.19 1.95
N LEU A 463 -41.16 -5.32 2.49
CA LEU A 463 -41.02 -4.70 3.80
C LEU A 463 -42.23 -5.00 4.66
N ALA A 464 -42.07 -4.93 5.98
CA ALA A 464 -43.14 -4.89 6.94
C ALA A 464 -43.00 -3.63 7.80
N ILE A 465 -44.02 -2.79 7.80
CA ILE A 465 -44.11 -1.61 8.68
C ILE A 465 -44.86 -2.05 9.93
N VAL A 466 -44.15 -2.13 11.05
CA VAL A 466 -44.65 -2.65 12.32
C VAL A 466 -44.78 -1.49 13.30
N ALA A 467 -45.99 -1.25 13.80
CA ALA A 467 -46.27 -0.29 14.87
C ALA A 467 -46.54 -1.04 16.18
N TYR A 468 -45.92 -0.57 17.26
CA TYR A 468 -46.08 -1.14 18.60
C TYR A 468 -46.95 -0.24 19.48
N ASP A 469 -47.76 -0.86 20.35
CA ASP A 469 -48.48 -0.16 21.40
C ASP A 469 -47.54 0.27 22.55
N GLU A 470 -48.08 0.95 23.57
CA GLU A 470 -47.31 1.39 24.74
C GLU A 470 -46.77 0.23 25.60
N ALA A 471 -47.40 -0.94 25.53
CA ALA A 471 -46.96 -2.15 26.20
C ALA A 471 -45.91 -2.92 25.39
N GLY A 472 -45.57 -2.47 24.18
CA GLY A 472 -44.61 -3.11 23.29
C GLY A 472 -45.19 -4.28 22.47
N ASN A 473 -46.51 -4.48 22.47
CA ASN A 473 -47.15 -5.47 21.60
C ASN A 473 -47.32 -4.90 20.19
N VAL A 474 -47.32 -5.77 19.18
CA VAL A 474 -47.60 -5.38 17.80
C VAL A 474 -49.05 -4.92 17.70
N ALA A 475 -49.25 -3.61 17.51
CA ALA A 475 -50.56 -3.01 17.30
C ALA A 475 -50.97 -3.10 15.81
N GLU A 476 -49.99 -2.94 14.91
CA GLU A 476 -50.23 -2.99 13.48
C GLU A 476 -49.00 -3.56 12.75
N ASN A 477 -49.23 -4.36 11.72
CA ASN A 477 -48.17 -4.91 10.87
C ASN A 477 -48.64 -4.88 9.41
N ARG A 478 -48.08 -3.96 8.62
CA ARG A 478 -48.47 -3.76 7.22
C ARG A 478 -47.35 -4.22 6.28
N PRO A 479 -47.58 -5.27 5.46
CA PRO A 479 -46.65 -5.63 4.41
C PRO A 479 -46.69 -4.60 3.27
N VAL A 480 -45.52 -4.30 2.70
CA VAL A 480 -45.33 -3.36 1.59
C VAL A 480 -44.39 -4.00 0.58
N GLY A 481 -44.85 -4.13 -0.66
CA GLY A 481 -44.03 -4.62 -1.77
C GLY A 481 -43.64 -3.48 -2.71
N ILE A 482 -42.37 -3.43 -3.10
CA ILE A 482 -41.81 -2.50 -4.07
C ILE A 482 -41.34 -3.32 -5.26
N ARG A 483 -42.03 -3.19 -6.39
CA ARG A 483 -41.66 -3.86 -7.65
C ARG A 483 -40.73 -3.03 -8.53
N GLU A 484 -40.60 -1.75 -8.22
CA GLU A 484 -39.69 -0.86 -8.94
C GLU A 484 -38.25 -1.21 -8.60
N THR A 485 -37.40 -1.21 -9.62
CA THR A 485 -35.96 -1.38 -9.43
C THR A 485 -35.39 -0.10 -8.82
N LEU A 486 -34.74 -0.24 -7.67
CA LEU A 486 -34.00 0.83 -7.02
C LEU A 486 -32.52 0.70 -7.41
N GLY A 487 -32.00 1.67 -8.14
CA GLY A 487 -30.57 1.78 -8.43
C GLY A 487 -29.73 2.08 -7.18
N PRO A 488 -28.39 1.99 -7.25
CA PRO A 488 -27.51 2.29 -6.12
C PRO A 488 -27.77 3.69 -5.55
N ASN A 489 -27.91 3.80 -4.23
CA ASN A 489 -28.25 5.03 -3.48
C ASN A 489 -29.61 5.66 -3.86
N GLN A 490 -30.41 5.01 -4.69
CA GLN A 490 -31.75 5.50 -5.02
C GLN A 490 -32.69 5.33 -3.83
N ALA A 491 -33.51 6.35 -3.61
CA ALA A 491 -34.51 6.37 -2.58
C ALA A 491 -35.92 6.41 -3.18
N MET A 492 -36.87 5.76 -2.53
CA MET A 492 -38.29 5.80 -2.85
C MET A 492 -39.09 6.10 -1.59
N ASN A 493 -40.03 7.03 -1.67
CA ASN A 493 -40.94 7.33 -0.57
C ASN A 493 -42.20 6.50 -0.71
N ILE A 494 -42.62 5.87 0.39
CA ILE A 494 -43.82 5.05 0.45
C ILE A 494 -44.71 5.61 1.55
N ASN A 495 -45.99 5.75 1.24
CA ASN A 495 -46.98 6.08 2.26
C ASN A 495 -47.34 4.80 3.02
N SER A 496 -47.11 4.80 4.34
CA SER A 496 -47.46 3.66 5.19
C SER A 496 -48.97 3.53 5.42
N GLY A 497 -49.71 4.63 5.24
CA GLY A 497 -51.11 4.77 5.65
C GLY A 497 -51.33 4.69 7.17
N ILE A 498 -50.27 4.76 7.97
CA ILE A 498 -50.33 4.81 9.44
C ILE A 498 -50.39 6.28 9.85
N GLY A 499 -51.41 6.65 10.60
CA GLY A 499 -51.65 8.01 11.06
C GLY A 499 -53.12 8.44 10.91
N PRO A 500 -53.43 9.73 11.13
CA PRO A 500 -52.49 10.79 11.48
C PRO A 500 -51.84 10.54 12.86
N VAL A 501 -50.54 10.79 12.95
CA VAL A 501 -49.76 10.59 14.17
C VAL A 501 -49.99 11.77 15.11
N THR A 502 -50.34 11.49 16.37
CA THR A 502 -50.73 12.54 17.33
C THR A 502 -49.57 13.04 18.18
N ASP A 503 -48.49 12.27 18.30
CA ASP A 503 -47.28 12.67 19.02
C ASP A 503 -46.01 12.00 18.48
N ALA A 504 -44.85 12.51 18.91
CA ALA A 504 -43.55 11.99 18.48
C ALA A 504 -43.20 10.61 19.08
N ALA A 505 -43.82 10.22 20.21
CA ALA A 505 -43.58 8.93 20.84
C ALA A 505 -44.19 7.78 19.99
N GLN A 506 -45.31 8.04 19.33
CA GLN A 506 -45.94 7.10 18.40
C GLN A 506 -45.04 6.79 17.19
N LEU A 507 -44.29 7.77 16.67
CA LEU A 507 -43.27 7.53 15.62
C LEU A 507 -42.13 6.64 16.10
N GLN A 508 -41.67 6.85 17.33
CA GLN A 508 -40.58 6.06 17.92
C GLN A 508 -40.97 4.59 18.15
N ARG A 509 -42.26 4.26 18.10
CA ARG A 509 -42.79 2.90 18.17
C ARG A 509 -43.06 2.27 16.80
N ILE A 510 -42.64 2.89 15.70
CA ILE A 510 -42.75 2.29 14.36
C ILE A 510 -41.38 1.75 13.92
N ARG A 511 -41.36 0.57 13.31
CA ARG A 511 -40.18 -0.07 12.75
C ARG A 511 -40.44 -0.50 11.32
N VAL A 512 -39.41 -0.42 10.49
CA VAL A 512 -39.41 -0.98 9.14
C VAL A 512 -38.56 -2.24 9.19
N VAL A 513 -39.15 -3.38 8.84
CA VAL A 513 -38.47 -4.68 8.78
C VAL A 513 -38.38 -5.08 7.32
N VAL A 514 -37.16 -5.27 6.82
CA VAL A 514 -36.92 -5.79 5.47
C VAL A 514 -37.12 -7.30 5.51
N ARG A 515 -37.93 -7.84 4.60
CA ARG A 515 -38.28 -9.27 4.55
C ARG A 515 -37.60 -9.98 3.39
N ARG A 516 -37.55 -9.31 2.23
CA ARG A 516 -36.98 -9.84 1.00
C ARG A 516 -36.47 -8.70 0.15
N ALA A 517 -35.44 -8.98 -0.61
CA ALA A 517 -34.98 -8.17 -1.73
C ALA A 517 -34.27 -9.10 -2.71
N GLU A 518 -34.22 -8.71 -3.98
CA GLU A 518 -33.52 -9.46 -5.02
C GLU A 518 -32.53 -8.55 -5.72
N ALA A 519 -31.37 -9.08 -6.08
CA ALA A 519 -30.47 -8.37 -6.98
C ALA A 519 -31.15 -8.25 -8.35
N ALA A 520 -31.19 -7.05 -8.93
CA ALA A 520 -31.62 -6.89 -10.31
C ALA A 520 -30.53 -7.45 -11.25
N ASP A 521 -30.96 -8.12 -12.32
CA ASP A 521 -30.06 -8.77 -13.29
C ASP A 521 -29.07 -7.80 -13.94
#